data_AF-A0A1G8RM06-F1
#
_entry.id   AF-A0A1G8RM06-F1
#
_cell.length_a   1.000
_cell.length_b   1.000
_cell.length_c   1.000
_cell.angle_alpha   90.00
_cell.angle_beta   90.00
_cell.angle_gamma   90.00
#
_symmetry.space_group_name_H-M   'P 1'
#
loop_
_entity.id
_entity.type
_entity.pdbx_description
1 polymer ?
#
loop_
_entity_poly.entity_id
_entity_poly.type
_entity_poly.pdbx_seq_one_letter_code
_entity_poly.pdbx_strand_id
1 'polypeptide(L)'
;MELMASYEQRGTEKGKQEGKQDAILTFLDARFGSTTDSVQEQVCSIEDVELLDELSRKVFSAKSYEDAQEIIAEMVKMENE
;
A
#
# COMPACT_ATOMS: atom_id res chain seq x y z
N MET A 1 24.47 1.13 -22.15
CA MET A 1 24.68 0.61 -20.78
C MET A 1 23.77 1.33 -19.78
N GLU A 2 23.63 2.66 -19.88
CA GLU A 2 22.72 3.46 -19.02
C GLU A 2 21.23 3.08 -19.12
N LEU A 3 20.73 2.69 -20.31
CA LEU A 3 19.34 2.23 -20.47
C LEU A 3 19.04 0.99 -19.63
N MET A 4 19.96 0.03 -19.55
CA MET A 4 19.75 -1.23 -18.82
C MET A 4 19.65 -0.98 -17.32
N ALA A 5 20.53 -0.14 -16.77
CA ALA A 5 20.48 0.31 -15.39
C ALA A 5 19.19 1.07 -15.06
N SER A 6 18.67 1.88 -16.00
CA SER A 6 17.38 2.57 -15.83
C SER A 6 16.19 1.60 -15.75
N TYR A 7 16.17 0.56 -16.58
CA TYR A 7 15.12 -0.46 -16.52
C TYR A 7 15.20 -1.32 -15.25
N GLU A 8 16.40 -1.70 -14.81
CA GLU A 8 16.61 -2.46 -13.56
C GLU A 8 16.18 -1.66 -12.33
N GLN A 9 16.50 -0.36 -12.28
CA GLN A 9 16.09 0.52 -11.19
C GLN A 9 14.57 0.67 -11.13
N ARG A 10 13.92 0.95 -12.28
CA ARG A 10 12.45 1.06 -12.36
C ARG A 10 11.75 -0.25 -11.99
N GLY A 11 12.29 -1.39 -12.40
CA GLY A 11 11.77 -2.70 -12.03
C GLY A 11 11.86 -2.96 -10.53
N THR A 12 12.97 -2.53 -9.91
CA THR A 12 13.16 -2.65 -8.46
C THR A 12 12.21 -1.76 -7.66
N GLU A 13 12.01 -0.51 -8.10
CA GLU A 13 11.07 0.43 -7.46
C GLU A 13 9.62 -0.09 -7.57
N LYS A 14 9.21 -0.49 -8.78
CA LYS A 14 7.88 -1.06 -9.00
C LYS A 14 7.64 -2.35 -8.21
N GLY A 15 8.62 -3.25 -8.16
CA GLY A 15 8.50 -4.49 -7.38
C GLY A 15 8.41 -4.24 -5.88
N LYS A 16 9.08 -3.21 -5.35
CA LYS A 16 8.92 -2.80 -3.95
C LYS A 16 7.54 -2.24 -3.66
N GLN A 17 7.02 -1.40 -4.56
CA GLN A 17 5.67 -0.85 -4.46
C GLN A 17 4.61 -1.96 -4.44
N GLU A 18 4.59 -2.81 -5.46
CA GLU A 18 3.63 -3.93 -5.58
C GLU A 18 3.73 -4.88 -4.38
N GLY A 19 4.95 -5.21 -3.93
CA GLY A 19 5.16 -6.06 -2.76
C GLY A 19 4.65 -5.45 -1.45
N LYS A 20 4.73 -4.13 -1.28
CA LYS A 20 4.16 -3.46 -0.11
C LYS A 20 2.64 -3.42 -0.15
N GLN A 21 2.05 -3.12 -1.31
CA GLN A 21 0.59 -3.14 -1.50
C GLN A 21 0.04 -4.54 -1.17
N ASP A 22 0.65 -5.59 -1.71
CA ASP A 22 0.24 -6.98 -1.47
C ASP A 22 0.37 -7.38 0.01
N ALA A 23 1.44 -6.96 0.69
CA ALA A 23 1.63 -7.23 2.11
C ALA A 23 0.56 -6.56 2.99
N ILE A 24 0.17 -5.32 2.66
CA ILE A 24 -0.89 -4.59 3.39
C ILE A 24 -2.23 -5.30 3.20
N LEU A 25 -2.57 -5.67 1.97
CA LEU A 25 -3.82 -6.38 1.67
C LEU A 25 -3.88 -7.75 2.33
N THR A 26 -2.78 -8.51 2.25
CA THR A 26 -2.65 -9.81 2.93
C THR A 26 -2.81 -9.67 4.44
N PHE A 27 -2.25 -8.62 5.04
CA PHE A 27 -2.42 -8.36 6.47
C PHE A 27 -3.86 -8.03 6.83
N LEU A 28 -4.52 -7.16 6.06
CA LEU A 28 -5.92 -6.79 6.29
C LEU A 28 -6.83 -8.01 6.19
N ASP A 29 -6.61 -8.85 5.17
CA ASP A 29 -7.35 -10.08 4.96
C ASP A 29 -7.13 -11.07 6.12
N ALA A 30 -5.88 -11.29 6.54
CA ALA A 30 -5.55 -12.20 7.63
C ALA A 30 -6.08 -11.74 9.00
N ARG A 31 -6.09 -10.42 9.25
CA ARG A 31 -6.50 -9.86 10.55
C ARG A 31 -8.02 -9.68 10.68
N PHE A 32 -8.67 -9.26 9.59
CA PHE A 32 -10.10 -8.88 9.61
C PHE A 32 -11.00 -9.83 8.84
N GLY A 33 -10.42 -10.82 8.13
CA GLY A 33 -11.13 -11.97 7.55
C GLY A 33 -11.63 -11.78 6.13
N SER A 34 -11.69 -10.55 5.62
CA SER A 34 -11.91 -10.24 4.19
C SER A 34 -11.60 -8.77 3.90
N THR A 35 -10.79 -8.51 2.87
CA THR A 35 -10.61 -7.14 2.34
C THR A 35 -11.61 -6.87 1.22
N THR A 36 -12.30 -5.72 1.27
CA THR A 36 -13.23 -5.30 0.22
C THR A 36 -12.50 -4.81 -1.03
N ASP A 37 -13.13 -4.97 -2.20
CA ASP A 37 -12.60 -4.46 -3.48
C ASP A 37 -12.24 -2.97 -3.41
N SER A 38 -13.06 -2.18 -2.70
CA SER A 38 -12.82 -0.75 -2.49
C SER A 38 -11.51 -0.48 -1.75
N VAL A 39 -11.18 -1.28 -0.73
CA VAL A 39 -9.93 -1.12 0.02
C VAL A 39 -8.74 -1.57 -0.81
N GLN A 40 -8.92 -2.62 -1.62
CA GLN A 40 -7.92 -3.07 -2.56
C GLN A 40 -7.57 -1.98 -3.59
N GLU A 41 -8.58 -1.38 -4.20
CA GLU A 41 -8.38 -0.26 -5.15
C GLU A 41 -7.67 0.92 -4.49
N GLN A 42 -8.05 1.27 -3.25
CA GLN A 42 -7.41 2.36 -2.51
C GLN A 42 -5.93 2.08 -2.24
N VAL A 43 -5.58 0.90 -1.72
CA VAL A 43 -4.18 0.54 -1.45
C VAL A 43 -3.37 0.48 -2.76
N CYS A 44 -3.95 -0.04 -3.84
CA CYS A 44 -3.29 -0.11 -5.14
C CYS A 44 -3.11 1.27 -5.80
N SER A 45 -3.94 2.27 -5.43
CA SER A 45 -3.82 3.64 -5.94
C SER A 45 -2.65 4.43 -5.36
N ILE A 46 -2.06 3.98 -4.26
CA ILE A 46 -0.90 4.62 -3.64
C ILE A 46 0.36 4.13 -4.35
N GLU A 47 1.03 5.01 -5.08
CA GLU A 47 2.28 4.70 -5.78
C GLU A 47 3.52 5.04 -4.95
N ASP A 48 3.40 5.99 -4.02
CA ASP A 48 4.49 6.37 -3.14
C ASP A 48 4.84 5.26 -2.13
N VAL A 49 6.08 4.78 -2.23
CA VAL A 49 6.62 3.69 -1.40
C VAL A 49 6.77 4.11 0.06
N GLU A 50 7.04 5.38 0.35
CA GLU A 50 7.12 5.93 1.70
C GLU A 50 5.73 6.03 2.34
N LEU A 51 4.72 6.45 1.57
CA LEU A 51 3.33 6.45 2.02
C LEU A 51 2.83 5.03 2.29
N LEU A 52 3.17 4.05 1.44
CA LEU A 52 2.89 2.63 1.71
C LEU A 52 3.57 2.13 3.00
N ASP A 53 4.78 2.59 3.30
CA ASP A 53 5.47 2.25 4.56
C ASP A 53 4.83 2.91 5.80
N GLU A 54 4.33 4.13 5.66
CA GLU A 54 3.54 4.75 6.73
C GLU A 54 2.19 4.07 6.92
N LEU A 55 1.50 3.77 5.81
CA LEU A 55 0.23 3.07 5.80
C LEU A 55 0.35 1.73 6.51
N SER A 56 1.36 0.93 6.16
CA SER A 56 1.66 -0.33 6.83
C SER A 56 1.75 -0.13 8.35
N ARG A 57 2.63 0.77 8.83
CA ARG A 57 2.79 1.02 10.27
C ARG A 57 1.50 1.42 10.99
N LYS A 58 0.66 2.24 10.35
CA LYS A 58 -0.62 2.68 10.94
C LYS A 58 -1.65 1.55 10.94
N VAL A 59 -1.80 0.82 9.84
CA VAL A 59 -2.74 -0.31 9.71
C VAL A 59 -2.39 -1.44 10.68
N PHE A 60 -1.11 -1.71 10.95
CA PHE A 60 -0.67 -2.67 11.98
C PHE A 60 -1.17 -2.30 13.39
N SER A 61 -1.36 -1.01 13.66
CA SER A 61 -1.84 -0.48 14.94
C SER A 61 -3.37 -0.36 15.00
N ALA A 62 -4.07 -0.59 13.88
CA ALA A 62 -5.52 -0.44 13.80
C ALA A 62 -6.24 -1.45 14.69
N LYS A 63 -7.27 -0.97 15.40
CA LYS A 63 -8.04 -1.77 16.36
C LYS A 63 -9.24 -2.48 15.73
N SER A 64 -9.75 -1.96 14.62
CA SER A 64 -10.86 -2.53 13.86
C SER A 64 -10.60 -2.39 12.36
N TYR A 65 -11.44 -3.05 11.56
CA TYR A 65 -11.40 -2.90 10.11
C TYR A 65 -11.78 -1.48 9.70
N GLU A 66 -12.76 -0.85 10.36
CA GLU A 66 -13.18 0.52 10.09
C GLU A 66 -12.04 1.53 10.35
N ASP A 67 -11.29 1.35 11.44
CA ASP A 67 -10.10 2.14 11.77
C ASP A 67 -9.02 2.00 10.68
N ALA A 68 -8.79 0.77 10.20
CA ALA A 68 -7.89 0.54 9.08
C ALA A 68 -8.37 1.21 7.78
N GLN A 69 -9.67 1.20 7.50
CA GLN A 69 -10.26 1.86 6.33
C GLN A 69 -10.11 3.39 6.39
N GLU A 70 -10.31 4.00 7.55
CA GLU A 70 -10.09 5.45 7.74
C GLU A 70 -8.63 5.82 7.48
N ILE A 71 -7.68 5.05 8.03
CA ILE A 71 -6.24 5.24 7.80
C ILE A 71 -5.91 5.14 6.30
N ILE A 72 -6.45 4.14 5.59
CA ILE A 72 -6.24 3.96 4.15
C ILE A 72 -6.80 5.16 3.38
N ALA A 73 -8.00 5.61 3.72
CA ALA A 73 -8.62 6.77 3.08
C ALA A 73 -7.86 8.08 3.33
N GLU A 74 -7.26 8.26 4.51
CA GLU A 74 -6.36 9.38 4.77
C GLU A 74 -5.09 9.32 3.90
N MET A 75 -4.48 8.13 3.78
CA MET A 75 -3.28 7.96 2.95
C MET A 75 -3.54 8.23 1.47
N VAL A 76 -4.68 7.77 0.95
CA VAL A 76 -5.07 8.08 -0.44
C VAL A 76 -5.27 9.57 -0.64
N LYS A 77 -5.77 10.31 0.35
CA LYS A 77 -5.87 11.78 0.23
C LYS A 77 -4.48 12.42 0.15
N MET A 78 -3.54 11.98 0.99
CA MET A 78 -2.17 12.50 1.00
C MET A 78 -1.41 12.20 -0.30
N GLU A 79 -1.69 11.07 -0.96
CA GLU A 79 -1.14 10.75 -2.30
C GLU A 79 -1.63 11.71 -3.39
N ASN A 80 -2.87 12.22 -3.25
CA ASN A 80 -3.51 13.09 -4.24
C ASN A 80 -3.35 14.60 -3.96
N GLU A 81 -2.67 14.98 -2.88
CA GLU A 81 -2.37 16.37 -2.49
C GLU A 81 -1.00 16.83 -3.01
#